data_AF-F8PG47-F1
#
_entry.id   AF-F8PG47-F1
#
_cell.length_a   1.000
_cell.length_b   1.000
_cell.length_c   1.000
_cell.angle_alpha   90.00
_cell.angle_beta   90.00
_cell.angle_gamma   90.00
#
_symmetry.space_group_name_H-M   'P 1'
#
loop_
_entity.id
_entity.type
_entity.pdbx_description
1 polymer ?
#
loop_
_entity_poly.entity_id
_entity_poly.type
_entity_poly.pdbx_seq_one_letter_code
_entity_poly.pdbx_strand_id
1 'polypeptide(L)' 'MKKLAARDYQNLLQCAIPVFNRVFPQLYNKMVVTLFYQFATWHALAKLQIHTDSTLALLDDTKKILG' A
#
# COMPACT_ATOMS: atom_id res chain seq x y z
N MET A 1 -12.28 11.52 -10.80
CA MET A 1 -12.32 12.05 -9.43
C MET A 1 -11.51 13.34 -9.39
N LYS A 2 -12.09 14.52 -9.14
CA LYS A 2 -11.40 15.83 -9.29
C LYS A 2 -10.95 16.50 -7.97
N LYS A 3 -11.23 15.93 -6.80
CA LYS A 3 -10.85 16.47 -5.47
C LYS A 3 -10.75 15.35 -4.42
N LEU A 4 -9.81 14.42 -4.57
CA LEU A 4 -9.55 13.42 -3.53
C LEU A 4 -8.56 14.00 -2.52
N ALA A 5 -8.92 14.01 -1.24
CA ALA A 5 -7.97 14.25 -0.18
C ALA A 5 -7.06 13.02 -0.01
N ALA A 6 -5.88 13.20 0.60
CA ALA A 6 -4.95 12.11 0.87
C ALA A 6 -5.61 10.93 1.64
N ARG A 7 -6.59 11.23 2.50
CA ARG A 7 -7.37 10.21 3.21
C ARG A 7 -8.23 9.35 2.27
N ASP A 8 -8.78 9.93 1.21
CA ASP A 8 -9.62 9.19 0.27
C ASP A 8 -8.78 8.18 -0.51
N TYR A 9 -7.55 8.54 -0.89
CA TYR A 9 -6.59 7.60 -1.49
C TYR A 9 -6.25 6.43 -0.55
N GLN A 10 -6.05 6.72 0.73
CA GLN A 10 -5.80 5.67 1.74
C GLN A 10 -7.01 4.71 1.85
N ASN A 11 -8.22 5.25 1.89
CA ASN A 11 -9.44 4.44 1.96
C ASN A 11 -9.61 3.60 0.69
N LEU A 12 -9.41 4.19 -0.50
CA LEU A 12 -9.48 3.45 -1.77
C LEU A 12 -8.48 2.30 -1.80
N LEU A 13 -7.24 2.53 -1.33
CA LEU A 13 -6.21 1.50 -1.27
C LEU A 13 -6.58 0.36 -0.31
N GLN A 14 -7.12 0.66 0.87
CA GLN A 14 -7.58 -0.36 1.82
C GLN A 14 -8.79 -1.14 1.31
N CYS A 15 -9.74 -0.48 0.64
CA CYS A 15 -10.89 -1.13 0.02
C CYS A 15 -10.50 -2.00 -1.19
N ALA A 16 -9.46 -1.62 -1.93
CA ALA A 16 -9.00 -2.37 -3.08
C ALA A 16 -8.48 -3.78 -2.71
N ILE A 17 -7.75 -3.92 -1.60
CA ILE A 17 -7.14 -5.20 -1.18
C ILE A 17 -8.15 -6.36 -1.14
N PRO A 18 -9.27 -6.29 -0.39
CA PRO A 18 -10.26 -7.38 -0.37
C PRO A 18 -11.03 -7.50 -1.69
N VAL A 19 -11.30 -6.38 -2.37
CA VAL A 19 -12.06 -6.37 -3.64
C VAL A 19 -11.32 -7.15 -4.72
N PHE A 20 -10.00 -6.93 -4.85
CA PHE A 20 -9.18 -7.59 -5.86
C PHE A 20 -8.70 -8.98 -5.46
N ASN A 21 -9.05 -9.50 -4.27
CA ASN A 21 -8.53 -10.78 -3.77
C ASN A 21 -9.07 -12.03 -4.49
N ARG A 22 -10.06 -11.90 -5.38
CA ARG A 22 -10.61 -13.02 -6.19
C ARG A 22 -11.05 -12.61 -7.59
N VAL A 23 -10.57 -11.47 -8.07
CA VAL A 23 -11.01 -10.91 -9.36
C VAL A 23 -10.20 -11.48 -10.52
N PHE A 24 -8.94 -11.84 -10.27
CA PHE A 24 -8.03 -12.31 -11.30
C PHE A 24 -7.73 -13.82 -11.19
N PRO A 25 -7.23 -14.46 -12.25
CA PRO A 25 -6.64 -15.80 -12.16
C PRO A 25 -5.54 -15.83 -11.10
N GLN A 26 -5.37 -16.98 -10.44
CA GLN A 26 -4.60 -17.11 -9.19
C GLN A 26 -3.18 -16.51 -9.23
N LEU A 27 -2.49 -16.63 -10.37
CA LEU A 27 -1.15 -16.06 -10.57
C LEU A 27 -1.15 -14.53 -10.47
N TYR A 28 -2.06 -13.87 -11.20
CA TYR A 28 -2.15 -12.42 -11.27
C TYR A 28 -2.80 -11.82 -10.02
N ASN A 29 -3.75 -12.55 -9.44
CA ASN A 29 -4.44 -12.14 -8.22
C ASN A 29 -3.46 -11.96 -7.05
N LYS A 30 -2.56 -12.93 -6.86
CA LYS A 30 -1.53 -12.84 -5.82
C LYS A 30 -0.64 -11.62 -6.05
N MET A 31 -0.18 -11.41 -7.29
CA MET A 31 0.69 -10.27 -7.62
C MET A 31 0.02 -8.93 -7.32
N VAL A 32 -1.23 -8.74 -7.77
CA VAL A 32 -1.97 -7.49 -7.58
C VAL A 32 -2.26 -7.23 -6.10
N VAL A 33 -2.70 -8.24 -5.35
CA VAL A 33 -2.97 -8.11 -3.91
C VAL A 33 -1.68 -7.82 -3.14
N THR A 34 -0.58 -8.49 -3.47
CA THR A 34 0.74 -8.21 -2.88
C THR A 34 1.19 -6.79 -3.15
N LEU A 35 0.98 -6.28 -4.37
CA LEU A 35 1.29 -4.90 -4.73
C LEU A 35 0.48 -3.90 -3.88
N PHE A 36 -0.83 -4.11 -3.75
CA PHE A 36 -1.66 -3.25 -2.89
C PHE A 36 -1.22 -3.28 -1.43
N TYR A 37 -0.84 -4.46 -0.93
CA TYR A 37 -0.32 -4.60 0.43
C TYR A 37 1.01 -3.84 0.61
N GLN A 38 1.94 -3.96 -0.33
CA GLN A 38 3.22 -3.25 -0.30
C GLN A 38 3.02 -1.73 -0.33
N PHE A 39 2.14 -1.23 -1.20
CA PHE A 39 1.78 0.19 -1.23
C PHE A 39 1.12 0.65 0.08
N ALA A 40 0.23 -0.16 0.65
CA ALA A 40 -0.42 0.17 1.92
C ALA A 40 0.58 0.25 3.07
N THR A 41 1.54 -0.68 3.14
CA THR A 41 2.61 -0.68 4.14
C THR A 41 3.50 0.54 3.98
N TRP A 42 3.99 0.82 2.76
CA TRP A 42 4.81 2.01 2.50
C TRP A 42 4.09 3.30 2.89
N HIS A 43 2.83 3.45 2.46
CA HIS A 43 2.03 4.64 2.76
C HIS A 43 1.74 4.79 4.26
N ALA A 44 1.50 3.68 4.97
CA ALA A 44 1.32 3.71 6.42
C ALA A 44 2.60 4.15 7.15
N LEU A 45 3.76 3.63 6.76
CA LEU A 45 5.06 4.01 7.31
C LEU A 45 5.37 5.48 7.02
N ALA A 46 5.13 5.96 5.80
CA ALA A 46 5.36 7.35 5.41
C ALA A 46 4.47 8.35 6.16
N LYS A 47 3.30 7.90 6.64
CA LYS A 47 2.32 8.75 7.35
C LYS A 47 2.48 8.73 8.86
N LEU A 48 3.41 7.94 9.41
CA LEU A 48 3.64 7.92 10.86
C LEU A 48 3.95 9.34 11.35
N GLN A 49 3.35 9.72 12.48
CA GLN A 49 3.64 11.03 13.09
C GLN A 49 4.98 11.03 13.84
N ILE A 50 5.45 9.85 14.25
CA ILE A 50 6.72 9.63 14.92
C ILE A 50 7.46 8.56 14.13
N HIS A 51 8.65 8.91 13.66
CA HIS A 51 9.58 7.99 13.01
C HIS A 51 10.67 7.60 13.99
N THR A 52 11.08 6.34 13.92
CA THR A 52 12.24 5.77 14.62
C THR A 52 13.20 5.24 13.55
N ASP A 53 14.45 4.99 13.91
CA ASP A 53 15.43 4.41 12.97
C ASP A 53 14.91 3.12 12.32
N SER A 54 14.19 2.30 13.10
CA SER A 54 13.55 1.09 12.60
C SER A 54 12.43 1.35 11.60
N THR A 55 11.56 2.35 11.82
CA THR A 55 10.47 2.65 10.87
C THR A 55 10.97 3.36 9.62
N LEU A 56 12.06 4.12 9.71
CA LEU A 56 12.75 4.70 8.55
C LEU A 56 13.42 3.63 7.71
N ALA A 57 14.12 2.67 8.33
CA ALA A 57 14.71 1.53 7.61
C ALA A 57 13.63 0.71 6.87
N LEU A 58 12.50 0.44 7.54
CA LEU A 58 11.35 -0.23 6.93
C LEU A 58 10.73 0.60 5.78
N LEU A 59 10.69 1.93 5.91
CA LEU A 59 10.18 2.81 4.86
C LEU A 59 11.08 2.74 3.61
N ASP A 60 12.40 2.77 3.79
CA ASP A 60 13.36 2.65 2.68
C ASP A 60 13.29 1.26 2.02
N ASP A 61 13.15 0.20 2.80
CA ASP A 61 13.04 -1.15 2.26
C ASP A 61 11.73 -1.35 1.49
N THR A 62 10.60 -0.86 2.01
CA THR A 62 9.32 -0.89 1.28
C THR A 62 9.35 -0.06 0.02
N LYS A 63 10.09 1.05 -0.01
CA LYS A 63 10.32 1.84 -1.22
C LYS A 63 11.10 1.05 -2.27
N LYS A 64 12.19 0.37 -1.90
CA LYS A 64 12.98 -0.49 -2.83
C LYS A 64 12.14 -1.62 -3.42
N ILE A 65 11.22 -2.19 -2.64
CA ILE A 65 10.30 -3.23 -3.09
C ILE A 65 9.36 -2.72 -4.19
N LEU A 66 8.96 -1.45 -4.13
CA LEU A 66 8.03 -0.83 -5.08
C LEU A 66 8.72 -0.31 -6.36
N GLY A 67 10.05 -0.21 -6.38
CA GLY A 67 10.85 0.31 -7.50
C GLY A 67 11.28 1.76 -7.30
#